data_AF-A0A3A5M8Y7-F1
#
_entry.id   AF-A0A3A5M8Y7-F1
#
_cell.length_a   1.000
_cell.length_b   1.000
_cell.length_c   1.000
_cell.angle_alpha   90.00
_cell.angle_beta   90.00
_cell.angle_gamma   90.00
#
_symmetry.space_group_name_H-M   'P 1'
#
loop_
_entity.id
_entity.type
_entity.pdbx_description
1 polymer ?
#
loop_
_entity_poly.entity_id
_entity_poly.type
_entity_poly.pdbx_seq_one_letter_code
_entity_poly.pdbx_strand_id
1 'polypeptide(L)'
;MKSPLPRPRFFPSVTTTVAALLVLSLAGCTPTPKPPNESEPPAGAVQIAAVGDMNGPKTSKRSSPSGRNGAAITQLVQDEEIDAFLGLGDFQYDTAYCADYVKYWTKLWGGTMPKLYWVSAPN
;
A
#
# COMPACT_ATOMS: atom_id res chain seq x y z
N MET A 1 74.67 -1.26 62.27
CA MET A 1 73.64 -0.97 63.30
C MET A 1 72.32 -0.61 62.62
N LYS A 2 71.20 -0.88 63.30
CA LYS A 2 69.84 -1.15 62.76
C LYS A 2 68.95 0.09 62.58
N SER A 3 68.08 0.03 61.54
CA SER A 3 66.64 0.47 61.45
C SER A 3 66.26 1.97 61.56
N PRO A 4 65.02 2.39 61.18
CA PRO A 4 63.99 1.81 60.28
C PRO A 4 63.34 2.86 59.31
N LEU A 5 62.60 2.48 58.24
CA LEU A 5 61.11 2.56 58.08
C LEU A 5 60.80 2.79 56.57
N PRO A 6 59.57 2.58 56.03
CA PRO A 6 58.43 1.79 56.50
C PRO A 6 57.99 0.70 55.48
N ARG A 7 57.18 -0.24 55.97
CA ARG A 7 56.46 -1.26 55.19
C ARG A 7 55.29 -0.63 54.41
N PRO A 8 55.02 -1.12 53.19
CA PRO A 8 53.63 -1.42 52.82
C PRO A 8 53.43 -2.92 52.63
N ARG A 9 52.27 -3.39 53.11
CA ARG A 9 51.78 -4.76 53.00
C ARG A 9 51.09 -4.98 51.64
N PHE A 10 51.32 -6.17 51.11
CA PHE A 10 50.54 -6.97 50.15
C PHE A 10 49.02 -6.64 50.05
N PHE A 11 48.46 -6.40 48.85
CA PHE A 11 47.90 -7.31 47.81
C PHE A 11 46.37 -7.05 47.72
N PRO A 12 45.63 -7.47 46.67
CA PRO A 12 45.95 -7.75 45.27
C PRO A 12 44.97 -6.99 44.33
N SER A 13 44.79 -7.45 43.09
CA SER A 13 43.67 -7.11 42.17
C SER A 13 43.81 -5.76 41.45
N VAL A 14 43.71 -5.61 40.12
CA VAL A 14 43.22 -6.47 39.04
C VAL A 14 43.98 -6.06 37.76
N THR A 15 44.54 -7.05 37.07
CA THR A 15 44.88 -6.93 35.65
C THR A 15 43.58 -6.90 34.85
N THR A 16 43.28 -5.79 34.17
CA THR A 16 42.40 -5.81 33.01
C THR A 16 42.94 -4.86 31.96
N THR A 17 43.92 -5.40 31.25
CA THR A 17 44.28 -5.04 29.88
C THR A 17 43.06 -5.08 28.98
N VAL A 18 42.78 -3.93 28.38
CA VAL A 18 42.26 -3.70 27.02
C VAL A 18 41.74 -4.96 26.30
N ALA A 19 40.42 -5.12 26.24
CA ALA A 19 39.76 -5.90 25.20
C ALA A 19 38.40 -5.24 24.84
N ALA A 20 38.43 -3.94 24.58
CA ALA A 20 37.28 -3.20 24.05
C ALA A 20 37.11 -3.33 22.52
N LEU A 21 37.68 -4.36 21.91
CA LEU A 21 37.68 -4.55 20.45
C LEU A 21 37.41 -6.02 20.09
N LEU A 22 36.26 -6.55 20.52
CA LEU A 22 35.76 -7.84 20.02
C LEU A 22 34.25 -8.04 20.21
N VAL A 23 33.44 -6.98 20.06
CA VAL A 23 31.96 -7.07 20.00
C VAL A 23 31.37 -6.22 18.87
N LEU A 24 32.11 -6.00 17.77
CA LEU A 24 31.57 -5.28 16.59
C LEU A 24 31.43 -6.15 15.33
N SER A 25 31.63 -7.47 15.42
CA SER A 25 31.72 -8.33 14.24
C SER A 25 30.71 -9.48 14.16
N LEU A 26 29.66 -9.50 15.00
CA LEU A 26 28.57 -10.50 14.90
C LEU A 26 27.15 -9.92 14.74
N ALA A 27 26.98 -8.61 14.63
CA ALA A 27 25.67 -7.98 14.42
C ALA A 27 25.27 -7.86 12.93
N GLY A 28 25.93 -8.59 12.02
CA GLY A 28 25.77 -8.43 10.57
C GLY A 28 25.02 -9.54 9.83
N CYS A 29 24.54 -10.60 10.51
CA CYS A 29 24.02 -11.80 9.84
C CYS A 29 22.61 -12.25 10.27
N THR A 30 21.85 -11.42 11.00
CA THR A 30 20.41 -11.67 11.14
C THR A 30 19.67 -10.71 10.21
N PRO A 31 18.88 -11.21 9.24
CA PRO A 31 17.96 -10.34 8.50
C PRO A 31 17.13 -9.57 9.53
N THR A 32 17.15 -8.24 9.45
CA THR A 32 16.16 -7.41 10.15
C THR A 32 14.79 -7.99 9.80
N PRO A 33 13.90 -8.31 10.77
CA PRO A 33 12.57 -8.76 10.44
C PRO A 33 11.94 -7.71 9.53
N LYS A 34 11.62 -8.11 8.30
CA LYS A 34 10.84 -7.26 7.40
C LYS A 34 9.57 -6.90 8.20
N PRO A 35 9.16 -5.61 8.28
CA PRO A 35 7.84 -5.29 8.81
C PRO A 35 6.84 -6.21 8.08
N PRO A 36 5.82 -6.75 8.79
CA PRO A 36 4.88 -7.69 8.18
C PRO A 36 4.47 -7.09 6.84
N ASN A 37 4.81 -7.81 5.76
CA ASN A 37 4.41 -7.48 4.41
C ASN A 37 2.93 -7.07 4.50
N GLU A 38 2.55 -5.94 3.90
CA GLU A 38 1.13 -5.67 3.63
C GLU A 38 0.54 -6.99 3.16
N SER A 39 -0.35 -7.56 3.97
CA SER A 39 -0.69 -8.96 3.87
C SER A 39 -1.30 -9.16 2.50
N GLU A 40 -0.60 -9.89 1.64
CA GLU A 40 -1.20 -10.35 0.39
C GLU A 40 -2.56 -10.96 0.74
N PRO A 41 -3.62 -10.63 -0.02
CA PRO A 41 -4.93 -11.20 0.23
C PRO A 41 -4.80 -12.72 0.38
N PRO A 42 -5.51 -13.34 1.34
CA PRO A 42 -5.52 -14.79 1.48
C PRO A 42 -5.74 -15.46 0.11
N ALA A 43 -5.07 -16.58 -0.15
CA ALA A 43 -5.27 -17.31 -1.39
C ALA A 43 -6.77 -17.58 -1.63
N GLY A 44 -7.30 -17.14 -2.77
CA GLY A 44 -8.71 -17.24 -3.11
C GLY A 44 -9.61 -16.12 -2.55
N ALA A 45 -9.04 -15.06 -1.99
CA ALA A 45 -9.78 -13.84 -1.68
C ALA A 45 -10.34 -13.20 -2.96
N VAL A 46 -11.56 -12.67 -2.87
CA VAL A 46 -12.20 -11.93 -3.96
C VAL A 46 -12.01 -10.44 -3.72
N GLN A 47 -11.43 -9.75 -4.70
CA GLN A 47 -11.14 -8.32 -4.65
C GLN A 47 -12.18 -7.56 -5.47
N ILE A 48 -12.95 -6.70 -4.80
CA ILE A 48 -14.02 -5.92 -5.41
C ILE A 48 -13.76 -4.44 -5.16
N ALA A 49 -13.65 -3.65 -6.24
CA ALA A 49 -13.70 -2.19 -6.15
C ALA A 49 -15.16 -1.70 -6.17
N ALA A 50 -15.40 -0.48 -5.72
CA ALA A 50 -16.71 0.15 -5.80
C ALA A 50 -16.58 1.63 -6.15
N VAL A 51 -17.47 2.12 -7.03
CA VAL A 51 -17.47 3.51 -7.49
C VAL A 51 -18.92 3.97 -7.66
N GLY A 52 -19.27 5.10 -7.05
CA GLY A 52 -20.52 5.85 -7.31
C GLY A 52 -20.22 7.13 -8.07
N ASP A 53 -21.26 7.92 -8.37
CA ASP A 53 -21.14 9.24 -8.99
C ASP A 53 -20.20 9.24 -10.21
N MET A 54 -20.35 8.22 -11.05
CA MET A 54 -19.28 7.80 -11.94
C MET A 54 -18.94 8.86 -12.98
N ASN A 55 -19.94 9.59 -13.48
CA ASN A 55 -19.69 10.58 -14.52
C ASN A 55 -20.54 11.83 -14.39
N GLY A 56 -19.86 12.98 -14.36
CA GLY A 56 -20.52 14.28 -14.40
C GLY A 56 -21.18 14.57 -15.76
N PRO A 57 -21.97 15.66 -15.85
CA PRO A 57 -22.70 16.02 -17.05
C PRO A 57 -21.82 16.08 -18.29
N LYS A 58 -22.15 15.24 -19.28
CA LYS A 58 -21.48 15.17 -20.60
C LYS A 58 -19.94 15.11 -20.48
N THR A 59 -19.43 14.48 -19.42
CA THR A 59 -18.00 14.45 -19.12
C THR A 59 -17.31 13.37 -19.93
N SER A 60 -16.25 13.75 -20.65
CA SER A 60 -15.44 12.80 -21.44
C SER A 60 -13.94 13.12 -21.43
N LYS A 61 -13.51 14.12 -20.66
CA LYS A 61 -12.09 14.47 -20.55
C LYS A 61 -11.41 13.47 -19.62
N ARG A 62 -10.33 12.81 -20.08
CA ARG A 62 -9.56 11.87 -19.23
C ARG A 62 -8.97 12.54 -17.97
N SER A 63 -8.71 13.84 -18.03
CA SER A 63 -8.20 14.62 -16.88
C SER A 63 -9.28 15.06 -15.89
N SER A 64 -10.57 14.81 -16.15
CA SER A 64 -11.64 15.10 -15.19
C SER A 64 -11.54 14.17 -13.96
N PRO A 65 -12.23 14.49 -12.85
CA PRO A 65 -12.37 13.54 -11.74
C PRO A 65 -12.87 12.16 -12.20
N SER A 66 -13.95 12.12 -12.99
CA SER A 66 -14.49 10.88 -13.56
C SER A 66 -13.48 10.15 -14.44
N GLY A 67 -12.71 10.87 -15.26
CA GLY A 67 -11.71 10.27 -16.13
C GLY A 67 -10.53 9.66 -15.37
N ARG A 68 -10.08 10.31 -14.28
CA ARG A 68 -9.02 9.79 -13.41
C ARG A 68 -9.48 8.55 -12.64
N ASN A 69 -10.71 8.54 -12.13
CA ASN A 69 -11.28 7.38 -11.47
C ASN A 69 -11.48 6.21 -12.46
N GLY A 70 -11.98 6.50 -13.67
CA GLY A 70 -12.10 5.50 -14.73
C GLY A 70 -10.76 4.90 -15.14
N ALA A 71 -9.71 5.71 -15.22
CA ALA A 71 -8.36 5.24 -15.47
C ALA A 71 -7.82 4.34 -14.34
N ALA A 72 -8.06 4.71 -13.08
CA ALA A 72 -7.65 3.89 -11.94
C ALA A 72 -8.33 2.52 -11.93
N ILE A 73 -9.66 2.47 -12.13
CA ILE A 73 -10.37 1.18 -12.24
C ILE A 73 -9.89 0.39 -13.48
N THR A 74 -9.63 1.07 -14.59
CA THR A 74 -9.08 0.42 -15.79
C THR A 74 -7.75 -0.24 -15.50
N GLN A 75 -6.87 0.43 -14.76
CA GLN A 75 -5.59 -0.12 -14.37
C GLN A 75 -5.76 -1.35 -13.47
N LEU A 76 -6.59 -1.27 -12.43
CA LEU A 76 -6.88 -2.42 -11.56
C LEU A 76 -7.44 -3.63 -12.33
N VAL A 77 -8.26 -3.38 -13.37
CA VAL A 77 -8.77 -4.44 -14.25
C VAL A 77 -7.67 -5.03 -15.13
N GLN A 78 -6.79 -4.20 -15.70
CA GLN A 78 -5.71 -4.62 -16.59
C GLN A 78 -4.61 -5.38 -15.86
N ASP A 79 -4.32 -4.98 -14.62
CA ASP A 79 -3.31 -5.57 -13.76
C ASP A 79 -3.84 -6.80 -13.00
N GLU A 80 -5.10 -7.20 -13.25
CA GLU A 80 -5.80 -8.30 -12.59
C GLU A 80 -5.85 -8.18 -11.05
N GLU A 81 -5.80 -6.95 -10.54
CA GLU A 81 -5.84 -6.66 -9.09
C GLU A 81 -7.27 -6.72 -8.51
N ILE A 82 -8.28 -6.67 -9.36
CA ILE A 82 -9.69 -6.83 -8.98
C ILE A 82 -10.41 -7.88 -9.84
N ASP A 83 -11.25 -8.67 -9.18
CA ASP A 83 -12.11 -9.65 -9.83
C ASP A 83 -13.28 -9.00 -10.53
N ALA A 84 -13.79 -7.92 -9.95
CA ALA A 84 -14.87 -7.09 -10.46
C ALA A 84 -14.95 -5.73 -9.75
N PHE A 85 -15.83 -4.85 -10.21
CA PHE A 85 -16.21 -3.66 -9.46
C PHE A 85 -17.70 -3.37 -9.51
N LEU A 86 -18.22 -2.76 -8.44
CA LEU A 86 -19.60 -2.32 -8.32
C LEU A 86 -19.73 -0.86 -8.79
N GLY A 87 -20.58 -0.61 -9.77
CA GLY A 87 -21.02 0.74 -10.14
C GLY A 87 -22.28 1.09 -9.36
N LEU A 88 -22.17 2.03 -8.42
CA LEU A 88 -23.17 2.31 -7.38
C LEU A 88 -24.25 3.33 -7.80
N GLY A 89 -24.28 3.73 -9.08
CA GLY A 89 -25.25 4.69 -9.59
C GLY A 89 -24.60 5.90 -10.25
N ASP A 90 -25.46 6.79 -10.74
CA ASP A 90 -25.07 8.07 -11.35
C ASP A 90 -23.98 7.92 -12.41
N PHE A 91 -24.21 6.91 -13.24
CA PHE A 91 -23.34 6.58 -14.35
C PHE A 91 -23.20 7.76 -15.30
N GLN A 92 -24.20 8.63 -15.40
CA GLN A 92 -24.12 9.83 -16.22
C GLN A 92 -25.10 10.86 -15.67
N TYR A 93 -24.59 11.94 -15.09
CA TYR A 93 -25.40 13.10 -14.76
C TYR A 93 -25.73 13.94 -16.02
N ASP A 94 -26.69 14.87 -15.96
CA ASP A 94 -27.71 14.99 -14.91
C ASP A 94 -28.91 14.10 -15.26
N THR A 95 -29.55 14.39 -16.40
CA THR A 95 -30.44 13.44 -17.09
C THR A 95 -29.68 12.79 -18.25
N ALA A 96 -29.43 11.48 -18.16
CA ALA A 96 -28.75 10.74 -19.22
C ALA A 96 -29.73 10.13 -20.23
N TYR A 97 -29.47 10.38 -21.51
CA TYR A 97 -30.08 9.61 -22.61
C TYR A 97 -29.14 8.49 -23.05
N CYS A 98 -29.67 7.46 -23.73
CA CYS A 98 -28.85 6.36 -24.26
C CYS A 98 -27.65 6.85 -25.09
N ALA A 99 -27.84 7.92 -25.86
CA ALA A 99 -26.78 8.54 -26.66
C ALA A 99 -25.66 9.16 -25.80
N ASP A 100 -25.96 9.63 -24.58
CA ASP A 100 -24.96 10.23 -23.70
C ASP A 100 -24.00 9.19 -23.14
N TYR A 101 -24.47 7.98 -22.85
CA TYR A 101 -23.59 6.88 -22.42
C TYR A 101 -22.55 6.56 -23.49
N VAL A 102 -22.98 6.39 -24.74
CA VAL A 102 -22.07 6.12 -25.87
C VAL A 102 -21.13 7.30 -26.11
N LYS A 103 -21.65 8.53 -26.05
CA LYS A 103 -20.89 9.73 -26.42
C LYS A 103 -19.90 10.18 -25.35
N TYR A 104 -20.20 9.96 -24.08
CA TYR A 104 -19.46 10.50 -22.94
C TYR A 104 -18.94 9.41 -22.01
N TRP A 105 -19.81 8.59 -21.43
CA TRP A 105 -19.44 7.60 -20.42
C TRP A 105 -18.49 6.53 -20.95
N THR A 106 -18.81 5.91 -22.09
CA THR A 106 -18.03 4.82 -22.70
C THR A 106 -16.59 5.24 -23.01
N LYS A 107 -16.33 6.53 -23.24
CA LYS A 107 -14.96 7.02 -23.48
C LYS A 107 -14.05 6.94 -22.26
N LEU A 108 -14.63 6.94 -21.06
CA LEU A 108 -13.90 6.90 -19.80
C LEU A 108 -13.99 5.52 -19.12
N TRP A 109 -15.14 4.87 -19.24
CA TRP A 109 -15.48 3.65 -18.50
C TRP A 109 -15.76 2.43 -19.39
N GLY A 110 -15.86 2.61 -20.72
CA GLY A 110 -16.23 1.53 -21.63
C GLY A 110 -15.26 0.35 -21.62
N GLY A 111 -13.97 0.61 -21.37
CA GLY A 111 -12.93 -0.42 -21.27
C GLY A 111 -13.07 -1.32 -20.03
N THR A 112 -13.83 -0.90 -19.00
CA THR A 112 -14.00 -1.66 -17.75
C THR A 112 -15.30 -2.45 -17.70
N MET A 113 -16.19 -2.29 -18.69
CA MET A 113 -17.51 -2.93 -18.73
C MET A 113 -17.51 -4.45 -18.47
N PRO A 114 -16.54 -5.26 -18.96
CA PRO A 114 -16.54 -6.70 -18.68
C PRO A 114 -16.44 -7.08 -17.19
N LYS A 115 -15.99 -6.15 -16.34
CA LYS A 115 -15.79 -6.33 -14.89
C LYS A 115 -16.78 -5.53 -14.05
N LEU A 116 -17.68 -4.78 -14.67
CA LEU A 116 -18.67 -3.92 -14.01
C LEU A 116 -19.92 -4.71 -13.63
N TYR A 117 -20.29 -4.67 -12.35
CA TYR A 117 -21.63 -5.00 -11.88
C TYR A 117 -22.39 -3.72 -11.57
N TRP A 118 -23.50 -3.51 -12.28
CA TRP A 118 -24.37 -2.36 -12.05
C TRP A 118 -25.25 -2.60 -10.82
N VAL A 119 -25.11 -1.74 -9.82
CA VAL A 119 -26.03 -1.62 -8.69
C VAL A 119 -26.91 -0.39 -8.90
N SER A 120 -28.22 -0.60 -9.13
CA SER A 120 -29.18 0.50 -9.07
C SER A 120 -29.40 0.87 -7.61
N ALA A 121 -29.18 2.13 -7.24
CA ALA A 121 -29.64 2.63 -5.95
C ALA A 121 -31.15 2.38 -5.81
N PRO A 122 -31.66 2.06 -4.61
CA PRO A 122 -33.10 1.91 -4.40
C PRO A 122 -33.82 3.21 -4.77
N ASN A 123 -34.91 3.07 -5.52
CA ASN A 123 -35.85 4.16 -5.85
C ASN A 123 -36.71 4.55 -4.65
#